data_AF-A0A1F8U136-F1
#
_entry.id   AF-A0A1F8U136-F1
#
_cell.length_a   1.000
_cell.length_b   1.000
_cell.length_c   1.000
_cell.angle_alpha   90.00
_cell.angle_beta   90.00
_cell.angle_gamma   90.00
#
_symmetry.space_group_name_H-M   'P 1'
#
loop_
_entity.id
_entity.type
_entity.pdbx_description
1 polymer ?
#
loop_
_entity_poly.entity_id
_entity_poly.type
_entity_poly.pdbx_seq_one_letter_code
_entity_poly.pdbx_strand_id
1 'polypeptide(L)' 'MVDSILLTGAKLIFKSHIHQKFAIIDQRIVWYGSINLLSSGSSEESIMRMDSINIANELIGTVEEML' A
#
# COMPACT_ATOMS: atom_id res chain seq x y z
N MET A 1 1.13 3.15 -16.74
CA MET A 1 0.75 3.03 -15.32
C MET A 1 1.61 3.93 -14.44
N VAL A 2 2.93 3.75 -14.40
CA VAL A 2 3.86 4.63 -13.65
C VAL A 2 3.70 6.10 -14.03
N ASP A 3 3.76 6.42 -15.33
CA ASP A 3 3.60 7.81 -15.80
C ASP A 3 2.25 8.41 -15.41
N SER A 4 1.19 7.61 -15.51
CA SER A 4 -0.16 8.00 -15.13
C SER A 4 -0.26 8.35 -13.64
N ILE A 5 0.44 7.62 -12.76
CA ILE A 5 0.50 7.90 -11.32
C ILE A 5 1.29 9.18 -11.07
N LEU A 6 2.44 9.36 -11.73
CA LEU A 6 3.26 10.58 -11.59
C LEU A 6 2.49 11.84 -12.00
N LEU A 7 1.67 11.75 -13.06
CA LEU A 7 0.83 12.86 -13.52
C LEU A 7 -0.26 13.28 -12.53
N THR A 8 -0.60 12.45 -11.54
CA THR A 8 -1.54 12.83 -10.47
C THR A 8 -0.91 13.75 -9.41
N GLY A 9 0.42 13.92 -9.42
CA GLY A 9 1.17 14.58 -8.36
C GLY A 9 1.56 13.65 -7.20
N ALA A 10 1.26 12.36 -7.30
CA ALA A 10 1.69 11.37 -6.32
C ALA A 10 3.22 11.16 -6.36
N LYS A 11 3.85 11.09 -5.18
CA LYS A 11 5.25 10.66 -5.04
C LYS A 11 5.34 9.14 -5.28
N LEU A 12 6.20 8.72 -6.19
CA LEU A 12 6.46 7.31 -6.47
C LEU A 12 7.84 6.91 -5.94
N ILE A 13 7.90 5.77 -5.24
CA ILE A 13 9.14 5.23 -4.66
C ILE A 13 9.27 3.79 -5.15
N PHE A 14 10.43 3.46 -5.71
CA PHE A 14 10.76 2.10 -6.11
C PHE A 14 11.62 1.45 -5.03
N LYS A 15 11.21 0.28 -4.55
CA LYS A 15 11.98 -0.53 -3.60
C LYS A 15 11.95 -1.98 -4.07
N SER A 16 13.10 -2.64 -4.00
CA SER A 16 13.18 -4.08 -4.20
C SER A 16 12.75 -4.84 -2.93
N HIS A 17 12.41 -6.11 -3.10
CA HIS A 17 12.14 -7.04 -1.99
C HIS A 17 11.01 -6.64 -1.02
N ILE A 18 9.98 -5.95 -1.51
CA ILE A 18 8.75 -5.73 -0.74
C ILE A 18 7.85 -6.98 -0.87
N HIS A 19 7.49 -7.57 0.27
CA HIS A 19 6.54 -8.69 0.33
C HIS A 19 5.18 -8.29 0.89
N GLN A 20 5.13 -7.26 1.75
CA GLN A 20 3.88 -6.76 2.31
C GLN A 20 3.11 -5.96 1.25
N LYS A 21 1.81 -6.22 1.10
CA LYS A 21 0.92 -5.44 0.24
C LYS A 21 -0.18 -4.84 1.09
N PHE A 22 -0.20 -3.51 1.13
CA PHE A 22 -1.18 -2.78 1.91
C PHE A 22 -1.47 -1.39 1.35
N ALA A 23 -2.62 -0.84 1.74
CA ALA A 23 -2.96 0.57 1.58
C ALA A 23 -3.38 1.14 2.93
N ILE A 24 -2.99 2.39 3.18
CA ILE A 24 -3.35 3.14 4.38
C ILE A 24 -4.04 4.41 3.92
N ILE A 25 -5.26 4.63 4.41
CA ILE A 25 -6.10 5.78 4.06
C ILE A 25 -6.37 6.57 5.33
N ASP A 26 -6.19 7.88 5.27
CA ASP A 26 -6.39 8.82 6.38
C ASP A 26 -5.66 8.43 7.67
N GLN A 27 -4.49 7.77 7.54
CA GLN A 27 -3.67 7.27 8.67
C GLN A 27 -4.46 6.37 9.65
N ARG A 28 -5.49 5.67 9.16
CA ARG A 28 -6.44 4.95 10.02
C ARG A 28 -7.02 3.69 9.39
N ILE A 29 -7.49 3.78 8.15
CA ILE A 29 -8.08 2.62 7.46
C ILE A 29 -6.93 1.85 6.80
N VAL A 30 -6.78 0.59 7.18
CA VAL A 30 -5.76 -0.32 6.65
C VAL A 30 -6.42 -1.39 5.81
N TRP A 31 -5.93 -1.55 4.60
CA TRP A 31 -6.20 -2.68 3.73
C TRP A 31 -4.94 -3.52 3.65
N TYR A 32 -5.02 -4.80 4.00
CA TYR A 32 -3.85 -5.69 4.05
C TYR A 32 -4.21 -7.07 3.50
N GLY A 33 -3.31 -7.69 2.73
CA GLY A 33 -3.53 -9.07 2.25
C GLY A 33 -2.67 -9.43 1.04
N SER A 34 -3.11 -10.42 0.26
CA SER A 34 -2.47 -10.77 -1.02
C SER A 34 -2.83 -9.81 -2.17
N ILE A 35 -3.72 -8.85 -1.89
CA ILE A 35 -4.31 -7.86 -2.81
C ILE A 35 -3.31 -7.19 -3.76
N ASN A 36 -3.77 -7.00 -4.98
CA ASN A 36 -3.15 -6.18 -6.00
C ASN A 36 -3.92 -4.89 -6.20
N LEU A 37 -3.45 -3.83 -5.54
CA LEU A 37 -4.07 -2.51 -5.54
C LEU A 37 -4.05 -1.83 -6.92
N LEU A 38 -3.22 -2.31 -7.85
CA LEU A 38 -3.11 -1.80 -9.21
C LEU A 38 -3.69 -2.76 -10.25
N SER A 39 -4.36 -3.83 -9.81
CA SER A 39 -5.08 -4.78 -10.66
C SER A 39 -4.22 -5.41 -11.77
N SER A 40 -2.95 -5.70 -11.51
CA SER A 40 -2.10 -6.44 -12.45
C SER A 40 -2.37 -7.95 -12.41
N GLY A 41 -3.17 -8.45 -13.36
CA GLY A 41 -3.45 -9.88 -13.53
C GLY A 41 -4.78 -10.33 -12.94
N SER A 42 -5.03 -11.64 -12.99
CA SER A 42 -6.32 -12.25 -12.69
C SER A 42 -6.22 -13.35 -11.61
N SER A 43 -5.48 -13.07 -10.53
CA SER A 43 -5.38 -13.97 -9.37
C SER A 43 -6.57 -13.82 -8.42
N GLU A 44 -6.98 -14.92 -7.79
CA GLU A 44 -7.83 -14.84 -6.59
C GLU A 44 -7.03 -14.28 -5.43
N GLU A 45 -7.52 -13.20 -4.85
CA GLU A 45 -6.82 -12.44 -3.81
C GLU A 45 -7.73 -12.23 -2.60
N SER A 46 -7.11 -12.06 -1.43
CA SER A 46 -7.81 -11.78 -0.19
C SER A 46 -7.37 -10.43 0.37
N ILE A 47 -8.32 -9.74 1.01
CA ILE A 47 -8.12 -8.46 1.66
C ILE A 47 -8.81 -8.46 3.02
N MET A 48 -8.08 -8.02 4.04
CA MET A 48 -8.63 -7.64 5.32
C MET A 48 -8.68 -6.10 5.39
N ARG A 49 -9.87 -5.56 5.70
CA ARG A 49 -10.04 -4.14 6.01
C ARG A 49 -10.14 -3.98 7.53
N MET A 50 -9.28 -3.13 8.07
CA MET A 50 -9.25 -2.79 9.48
C MET A 50 -9.36 -1.27 9.66
N ASP A 51 -10.06 -0.85 10.69
CA ASP A 51 -10.07 0.55 11.14
C ASP A 51 -9.26 0.60 12.44
N SER A 52 -7.97 0.95 12.33
CA SER A 52 -7.04 0.93 13.45
C SER A 52 -5.86 1.86 13.21
N ILE A 53 -5.81 2.94 13.98
CA ILE A 53 -4.71 3.92 13.98
C ILE A 53 -3.39 3.25 14.37
N ASN A 54 -3.43 2.34 15.34
CA ASN A 54 -2.22 1.65 15.81
C ASN A 54 -1.58 0.83 14.69
N ILE A 55 -2.37 0.05 13.96
CA ILE A 55 -1.84 -0.76 12.84
C ILE A 55 -1.37 0.15 11.70
N ALA A 56 -2.11 1.23 11.42
CA ALA A 56 -1.71 2.20 10.41
C ALA A 56 -0.33 2.80 10.72
N ASN A 57 -0.09 3.23 11.96
CA ASN A 57 1.17 3.84 12.37
C ASN A 57 2.35 2.86 12.27
N GLU A 58 2.17 1.61 12.70
CA GLU A 58 3.21 0.58 12.56
C GLU A 58 3.61 0.38 11.09
N LEU A 59 2.62 0.27 10.19
CA LEU A 59 2.88 0.09 8.77
C LEU A 59 3.49 1.36 8.12
N ILE A 60 3.06 2.56 8.51
CA ILE A 60 3.67 3.81 8.05
C ILE A 60 5.16 3.85 8.44
N GLY A 61 5.51 3.46 9.66
CA GLY A 61 6.89 3.39 10.12
C GLY A 61 7.78 2.55 9.18
N THR A 62 7.26 1.42 8.69
CA THR A 62 8.01 0.57 7.73
C THR A 62 8.27 1.26 6.38
N VAL A 63 7.47 2.26 6.00
CA VAL A 63 7.63 3.06 4.77
C VAL A 63 8.53 4.27 5.01
N GLU A 64 8.43 4.93 6.17
CA GLU A 64 9.27 6.07 6.53
C GLU A 64 10.75 5.68 6.67
N GLU A 65 11.04 4.48 7.17
CA GLU A 65 12.40 3.92 7.14
C GLU A 65 12.98 3.79 5.71
N MET A 66 12.15 3.93 4.68
CA MET A 66 12.52 3.82 3.27
C MET A 66 12.71 5.17 2.57
N LEU A 67 12.39 6.28 3.24
CA LEU A 67 12.43 7.65 2.73
C LEU A 67 13.72 8.38 3.11
#